data_AF-A0A4R3LNI1-F1
#
_entry.id   AF-A0A4R3LNI1-F1
#
_cell.length_a   1.000
_cell.length_b   1.000
_cell.length_c   1.000
_cell.angle_alpha   90.00
_cell.angle_beta   90.00
_cell.angle_gamma   90.00
#
_symmetry.space_group_name_H-M   'P 1'
#
loop_
_entity.id
_entity.type
_entity.pdbx_description
1 polymer ?
#
loop_
_entity_poly.entity_id
_entity_poly.type
_entity_poly.pdbx_seq_one_letter_code
_entity_poly.pdbx_strand_id
1 'polypeptide(L)'
;MQMGGARQAILPITIKDKAALYGAYMPSIRGGGLFVPTTQSFRLGDEIFLLLNLAEEGDRLPVSGKVVWVTPTGAQSGAVAGVGIQFNDSPDGEAARSRIEAVLGAMLNSDKPTLTM
;
A
#
# COMPACT_ATOMS: atom_id res chain seq x y z
N MET A 1 10.07 20.97 -21.72
CA MET A 1 9.21 19.86 -21.25
C MET A 1 10.08 18.96 -20.40
N GLN A 2 10.09 19.14 -19.07
CA GLN A 2 11.05 18.43 -18.22
C GLN A 2 10.54 17.01 -17.98
N MET A 3 11.22 16.03 -18.60
CA MET A 3 11.11 14.62 -18.26
C MET A 3 11.47 14.47 -16.78
N GLY A 4 10.47 14.34 -15.93
CA GLY A 4 10.68 14.04 -14.51
C GLY A 4 11.19 12.60 -14.43
N GLY A 5 12.49 12.43 -14.17
CA GLY A 5 13.08 11.13 -13.93
C GLY A 5 12.28 10.40 -12.86
N ALA A 6 11.95 9.13 -13.14
CA ALA A 6 11.26 8.24 -12.23
C ALA A 6 11.93 8.33 -10.86
N ARG A 7 11.27 8.97 -9.89
CA ARG A 7 11.76 9.02 -8.52
C ARG A 7 11.51 7.65 -7.93
N GLN A 8 12.49 6.76 -8.04
CA GLN A 8 12.53 5.53 -7.27
C GLN A 8 12.69 5.91 -5.80
N ALA A 9 11.57 6.03 -5.10
CA ALA A 9 11.53 6.30 -3.66
C ALA A 9 11.45 4.98 -2.91
N ILE A 10 12.32 4.81 -1.91
CA ILE A 10 12.17 3.73 -0.92
C ILE A 10 11.25 4.25 0.18
N LEU A 11 10.11 3.59 0.37
CA LEU A 11 9.12 3.97 1.37
C LEU A 11 9.00 2.86 2.43
N PRO A 12 9.63 3.03 3.60
CA PRO A 12 9.40 2.11 4.71
C PRO A 12 8.00 2.33 5.28
N ILE A 13 7.26 1.25 5.47
CA ILE A 13 5.97 1.26 6.16
C ILE A 13 5.99 0.22 7.28
N THR A 14 5.53 0.61 8.46
CA THR A 14 5.32 -0.33 9.57
C THR A 14 3.86 -0.38 9.92
N ILE A 15 3.29 -1.58 9.83
CA ILE A 15 1.91 -1.88 10.19
C ILE A 15 1.93 -2.56 11.56
N LYS A 16 1.27 -1.92 12.53
CA LYS A 16 1.37 -2.28 13.96
C LYS A 16 0.56 -3.51 14.34
N ASP A 17 -0.60 -3.68 13.72
CA ASP A 17 -1.57 -4.73 14.05
C ASP A 17 -2.43 -5.07 12.83
N LYS A 18 -3.22 -6.14 12.95
CA LYS A 18 -4.12 -6.61 11.88
C LYS A 18 -5.19 -5.60 11.48
N ALA A 19 -5.67 -4.75 12.39
CA ALA A 19 -6.71 -3.77 12.07
C ALA A 19 -6.15 -2.65 11.18
N ALA A 20 -4.94 -2.17 11.48
CA ALA A 20 -4.20 -1.25 10.64
C ALA A 20 -3.87 -1.87 9.27
N LEU A 21 -3.49 -3.16 9.24
CA LEU A 21 -3.27 -3.87 7.98
C LEU A 21 -4.53 -3.93 7.12
N TYR A 22 -5.67 -4.29 7.74
CA TYR A 22 -6.96 -4.36 7.06
C TYR A 22 -7.38 -3.01 6.48
N GLY A 23 -7.23 -1.93 7.24
CA GLY A 23 -7.55 -0.58 6.78
C GLY A 23 -6.65 -0.05 5.66
N ALA A 24 -5.40 -0.55 5.59
CA ALA A 24 -4.46 -0.17 4.54
C ALA A 24 -4.56 -1.05 3.28
N TYR A 25 -4.99 -2.31 3.40
CA TYR A 25 -5.00 -3.25 2.28
C TYR A 25 -6.06 -2.91 1.23
N MET A 26 -5.66 -3.01 -0.04
CA MET A 26 -6.50 -2.72 -1.22
C MET A 26 -6.74 -4.01 -2.02
N PRO A 27 -7.67 -4.89 -1.58
CA PRO A 27 -7.85 -6.23 -2.16
C PRO A 27 -8.39 -6.20 -3.60
N SER A 28 -9.19 -5.18 -3.97
CA SER A 28 -9.81 -5.06 -5.29
C SER A 28 -8.81 -4.69 -6.41
N ILE A 29 -7.60 -4.27 -6.05
CA ILE A 29 -6.55 -3.94 -7.03
C ILE A 29 -5.92 -5.25 -7.54
N ARG A 30 -5.74 -5.37 -8.85
CA ARG A 30 -5.06 -6.53 -9.45
C ARG A 30 -3.65 -6.68 -8.87
N GLY A 31 -3.36 -7.86 -8.31
CA GLY A 31 -2.09 -8.14 -7.63
C GLY A 31 -2.05 -7.65 -6.16
N GLY A 32 -3.12 -7.04 -5.67
CA GLY A 32 -3.18 -6.42 -4.35
C GLY A 32 -2.50 -5.05 -4.31
N GLY A 33 -2.66 -4.37 -3.18
CA GLY A 33 -2.03 -3.09 -2.94
C GLY A 33 -2.19 -2.61 -1.50
N LEU A 34 -1.50 -1.51 -1.18
CA LEU A 34 -1.58 -0.85 0.12
C LEU A 34 -1.78 0.65 -0.05
N PHE A 35 -2.66 1.22 0.76
CA PHE A 35 -2.70 2.64 1.02
C PHE A 35 -1.66 3.01 2.08
N VAL A 36 -0.78 3.95 1.75
CA VAL A 36 0.27 4.44 2.63
C VAL A 36 0.02 5.90 2.98
N PRO A 37 -0.35 6.22 4.24
CA PRO A 37 -0.45 7.59 4.70
C PRO A 37 0.90 8.30 4.58
N THR A 38 0.92 9.40 3.84
CA THR A 38 2.13 10.20 3.63
C THR A 38 1.78 11.59 3.12
N THR A 39 2.58 12.58 3.51
CA THR A 39 2.53 13.95 2.98
C THR A 39 3.53 14.17 1.85
N GLN A 40 4.34 13.15 1.52
CA GLN A 40 5.23 13.20 0.37
C GLN A 40 4.43 13.27 -0.93
N SER A 41 4.97 13.99 -1.90
CA SER A 41 4.33 14.17 -3.20
C SER A 41 4.74 13.06 -4.17
N PHE A 42 3.74 12.40 -4.73
CA PHE A 42 3.88 11.36 -5.74
C PHE A 42 2.95 11.65 -6.92
N ARG A 43 3.25 11.05 -8.06
CA ARG A 43 2.43 11.08 -9.27
C ARG A 43 1.89 9.69 -9.55
N LEU A 44 0.73 9.64 -10.20
CA LEU A 44 0.21 8.39 -10.75
C LEU A 44 1.23 7.80 -11.73
N GLY A 45 1.49 6.50 -11.60
CA GLY A 45 2.48 5.79 -12.39
C GLY A 45 3.90 5.80 -11.81
N ASP A 46 4.17 6.56 -10.74
CA ASP A 46 5.49 6.51 -10.10
C ASP A 46 5.78 5.09 -9.59
N GLU A 47 7.00 4.62 -9.87
CA GLU A 47 7.51 3.35 -9.36
C GLU A 47 8.11 3.53 -7.97
N ILE A 48 7.69 2.71 -7.02
CA ILE A 48 8.06 2.79 -5.61
C ILE A 48 8.60 1.44 -5.15
N PHE A 49 9.64 1.49 -4.31
CA PHE A 49 10.10 0.32 -3.57
C PHE A 49 9.61 0.43 -2.11
N LEU A 50 8.62 -0.38 -1.76
CA LEU A 50 8.06 -0.45 -0.41
C LEU A 50 8.91 -1.40 0.45
N LEU A 51 9.21 -1.01 1.68
CA LEU A 51 9.71 -1.93 2.70
C LEU A 51 8.63 -2.11 3.76
N LEU A 52 7.83 -3.17 3.60
CA LEU A 52 6.70 -3.48 4.48
C LEU A 52 7.16 -4.23 5.71
N ASN A 53 6.94 -3.66 6.89
CA ASN A 53 7.19 -4.29 8.17
C ASN A 53 5.85 -4.61 8.85
N LEU A 54 5.57 -5.90 9.05
CA LEU A 54 4.42 -6.36 9.83
C LEU A 54 4.89 -6.58 11.27
N ALA A 55 4.57 -5.64 12.17
CA ALA A 55 5.20 -5.57 13.49
C ALA A 55 5.01 -6.85 14.34
N GLU A 56 3.92 -7.58 14.14
CA GLU A 56 3.63 -8.83 14.85
C GLU A 56 4.46 -10.04 14.34
N GLU A 57 5.03 -9.96 13.14
CA GLU A 57 5.80 -11.07 12.54
C GLU A 57 7.32 -10.89 12.62
N GLY A 58 7.80 -9.64 12.74
CA GLY A 58 9.23 -9.33 12.82
C GLY A 58 9.97 -9.33 11.48
N ASP A 59 9.34 -9.75 10.38
CA ASP A 59 9.94 -9.78 9.04
C ASP A 59 9.59 -8.54 8.20
N ARG A 60 10.58 -8.07 7.43
CA ARG A 60 10.42 -6.98 6.45
C ARG A 60 10.32 -7.55 5.05
N LEU A 61 9.26 -7.20 4.34
CA LEU A 61 8.99 -7.62 2.97
C LEU A 61 9.34 -6.48 2.01
N PRO A 62 10.38 -6.61 1.17
CA PRO A 62 10.60 -5.70 0.06
C PRO A 62 9.54 -5.93 -1.01
N VAL A 63 8.91 -4.87 -1.52
CA VAL A 63 7.88 -4.96 -2.56
C VAL A 63 8.06 -3.84 -3.56
N SER A 64 8.20 -4.18 -4.84
CA SER A 64 8.12 -3.20 -5.91
C SER A 64 6.66 -2.93 -6.25
N GLY A 65 6.30 -1.67 -6.40
CA GLY A 65 4.93 -1.28 -6.71
C GLY A 65 4.85 0.00 -7.53
N LYS A 66 3.62 0.36 -7.88
CA LYS A 66 3.29 1.52 -8.69
C LYS A 66 2.19 2.34 -8.03
N VAL A 67 2.32 3.66 -8.03
CA VAL A 67 1.26 4.55 -7.54
C VAL A 67 0.07 4.50 -8.48
N VAL A 68 -1.07 4.07 -7.95
CA VAL A 68 -2.36 3.98 -8.67
C VAL A 68 -3.43 4.91 -8.09
N TRP A 69 -3.18 5.49 -6.93
CA TRP A 69 -4.06 6.47 -6.29
C TRP A 69 -3.25 7.50 -5.51
N VAL A 70 -3.69 8.76 -5.51
CA VAL A 70 -3.09 9.84 -4.71
C VAL A 70 -4.20 10.62 -4.00
N THR A 71 -4.15 10.65 -2.68
CA THR A 71 -5.00 11.51 -1.84
C THR A 71 -4.17 12.73 -1.42
N PRO A 72 -4.46 13.94 -1.94
CA PRO A 72 -3.68 15.14 -1.62
C PRO A 72 -3.90 15.60 -0.17
N THR A 73 -2.93 16.32 0.37
CA THR A 73 -3.07 17.02 1.66
C THR A 73 -4.17 18.06 1.59
N GLY A 74 -5.08 18.06 2.56
CA GLY A 74 -6.22 18.99 2.59
C GLY A 74 -7.39 18.58 1.70
N ALA A 75 -7.51 17.29 1.36
CA ALA A 75 -8.69 16.76 0.69
C ALA A 75 -9.98 17.18 1.42
N GLN A 76 -10.94 17.75 0.69
CA GLN A 76 -12.13 18.40 1.26
C GLN A 76 -13.02 17.47 2.10
N SER A 77 -12.88 16.15 1.93
CA SER A 77 -13.61 15.14 2.69
C SER A 77 -13.00 14.80 4.06
N GLY A 78 -11.88 15.44 4.45
CA GLY A 78 -11.14 15.05 5.65
C GLY A 78 -10.36 13.74 5.50
N ALA A 79 -10.23 13.23 4.26
CA ALA A 79 -9.48 12.03 3.98
C ALA A 79 -7.98 12.20 4.33
N VAL A 80 -7.39 11.13 4.87
CA VAL A 80 -5.97 11.09 5.22
C VAL A 80 -5.14 11.20 3.94
N ALA A 81 -4.19 12.14 3.93
CA ALA A 81 -3.25 12.29 2.83
C ALA A 81 -2.40 11.02 2.67
N GLY A 82 -2.20 10.57 1.44
CA GLY A 82 -1.43 9.36 1.17
C GLY A 82 -1.52 8.88 -0.26
N VAL A 83 -0.98 7.70 -0.50
CA VAL A 83 -0.91 7.08 -1.83
C VAL A 83 -1.37 5.64 -1.79
N GLY A 84 -2.12 5.22 -2.80
CA GLY A 84 -2.42 3.82 -3.05
C GLY A 84 -1.36 3.23 -3.99
N ILE A 85 -0.70 2.18 -3.53
CA ILE A 85 0.38 1.50 -4.25
C ILE A 85 -0.12 0.11 -4.64
N GLN A 86 -0.17 -0.15 -5.94
CA GLN A 86 -0.39 -1.48 -6.51
C GLN A 86 0.91 -2.28 -6.45
N PHE A 87 0.87 -3.53 -6.01
CA PHE A 87 2.02 -4.43 -6.10
C PHE A 87 2.27 -4.83 -7.55
N ASN A 88 3.54 -4.85 -7.97
CA ASN A 88 3.90 -5.28 -9.30
C ASN A 88 3.72 -6.80 -9.45
N ASP A 89 3.46 -7.23 -10.70
CA ASP A 89 3.39 -8.64 -11.09
C ASP A 89 4.79 -9.26 -11.03
N SER A 90 5.18 -9.69 -9.83
CA SER A 90 6.53 -10.17 -9.49
C SER A 90 6.43 -11.17 -8.33
N PRO A 91 7.42 -12.06 -8.16
CA PRO A 91 7.43 -13.00 -7.04
C PRO A 91 7.35 -12.31 -5.68
N ASP A 92 8.01 -11.16 -5.52
CA ASP A 92 7.98 -10.38 -4.27
C ASP A 92 6.59 -9.76 -4.02
N GLY A 93 5.93 -9.28 -5.07
CA GLY A 93 4.55 -8.77 -5.01
C GLY A 93 3.55 -9.87 -4.63
N GLU A 94 3.65 -11.04 -5.25
CA GLU A 94 2.82 -12.21 -4.95
C GLU A 94 3.05 -12.71 -3.51
N ALA A 95 4.30 -12.73 -3.06
CA ALA A 95 4.67 -13.10 -1.69
C ALA A 95 4.11 -12.11 -0.66
N ALA A 96 4.23 -10.81 -0.92
CA ALA A 96 3.68 -9.78 -0.04
C ALA A 96 2.15 -9.87 0.05
N ARG A 97 1.47 -10.02 -1.10
CA ARG A 97 0.03 -10.23 -1.17
C ARG A 97 -0.37 -11.47 -0.36
N SER A 98 0.24 -12.61 -0.65
CA SER A 98 -0.06 -13.88 0.03
C SER A 98 0.16 -13.79 1.53
N ARG A 99 1.21 -13.09 1.96
CA ARG A 99 1.49 -12.90 3.38
C ARG A 99 0.45 -12.02 4.06
N ILE A 100 0.08 -10.89 3.44
CA ILE A 100 -0.99 -10.01 3.94
C ILE A 100 -2.31 -10.78 4.05
N GLU A 101 -2.67 -11.54 3.02
CA GLU A 101 -3.89 -12.34 2.99
C GLU A 101 -3.89 -13.44 4.07
N ALA A 102 -2.74 -14.07 4.33
CA ALA A 102 -2.58 -15.04 5.41
C ALA A 102 -2.73 -14.40 6.81
N VAL A 103 -2.21 -13.19 7.01
CA VAL A 103 -2.33 -12.44 8.29
C VAL A 103 -3.78 -12.04 8.55
N LEU A 104 -4.44 -11.49 7.53
CA LEU A 104 -5.82 -11.02 7.63
C LEU A 104 -6.79 -12.20 7.72
N GLY A 105 -6.52 -13.31 7.02
CA GLY A 105 -7.30 -14.55 7.10
C GLY A 105 -8.80 -14.30 6.95
N ALA A 106 -9.58 -14.74 7.94
CA ALA A 106 -11.03 -14.57 7.95
C ALA A 106 -11.50 -13.10 7.99
N MET A 107 -10.64 -12.13 8.34
CA MET A 107 -11.00 -10.70 8.29
C MET A 107 -11.29 -10.23 6.87
N LEU A 108 -10.69 -10.84 5.85
CA LEU A 108 -11.00 -10.54 4.45
C LEU A 108 -12.41 -10.99 4.03
N ASN A 109 -13.00 -11.94 4.77
CA ASN A 109 -14.37 -12.41 4.56
C ASN A 109 -15.37 -11.71 5.51
N SER A 110 -14.93 -10.73 6.30
CA SER A 110 -15.80 -9.99 7.20
C SER A 110 -16.49 -8.86 6.42
N ASP A 111 -17.83 -8.76 6.50
CA ASP A 111 -18.65 -7.64 5.99
C ASP A 111 -18.34 -6.26 6.63
N LYS A 112 -17.18 -6.10 7.31
CA LYS A 112 -16.77 -4.82 7.83
C LYS A 112 -16.29 -3.93 6.68
N PRO A 113 -16.87 -2.73 6.49
CA PRO A 113 -16.46 -1.84 5.40
C PRO A 113 -14.96 -1.57 5.48
N THR A 114 -14.24 -1.90 4.40
CA THR A 114 -12.88 -1.42 4.17
C THR A 114 -12.93 0.08 3.88
N LEU A 115 -11.86 0.82 4.17
CA LEU A 115 -11.74 2.23 3.76
C LEU A 115 -11.52 2.39 2.25
N THR A 116 -11.63 1.31 1.49
CA THR A 116 -11.28 1.21 0.08
C THR A 116 -12.54 0.89 -0.71
N MET A 117 -12.76 1.65 -1.80
CA MET A 117 -13.86 1.47 -2.75
C MET A 117 -13.69 0.22 -3.60
#